data_AF-A0A9P5YDW2-F1
#
_entry.id   AF-A0A9P5YDW2-F1
#
_cell.length_a   1.000
_cell.length_b   1.000
_cell.length_c   1.000
_cell.angle_alpha   90.00
_cell.angle_beta   90.00
_cell.angle_gamma   90.00
#
_symmetry.space_group_name_H-M   'P 1'
#
loop_
_entity.id
_entity.type
_entity.pdbx_description
1 polymer ?
#
loop_
_entity_poly.entity_id
_entity_poly.type
_entity_poly.pdbx_seq_one_letter_code
_entity_poly.pdbx_strand_id
1 'polypeptide(L)' 'ALLPPTLALTRRVTFDIVNAVVAPDGFPRNAVTVNGAYPGTMVVASKGDRVQIRTNNKLTNPDMRRSTSI' A
#
# COMPACT_ATOMS: atom_id res chain seq x y z
N ALA A 1 -24.66 31.58 -11.29
CA ALA A 1 -24.25 30.34 -11.96
C ALA A 1 -23.82 29.34 -10.89
N LEU A 2 -24.51 28.21 -10.78
CA LEU A 2 -24.26 27.18 -9.76
C LEU A 2 -22.88 26.56 -10.05
N LEU A 3 -21.96 26.58 -9.09
CA LEU A 3 -20.64 25.95 -9.20
C LEU A 3 -20.80 24.43 -9.50
N PRO A 4 -19.95 23.84 -10.35
CA PRO A 4 -20.03 22.40 -10.63
C PRO A 4 -19.76 21.60 -9.35
N PRO A 5 -20.40 20.43 -9.16
CA PRO A 5 -20.09 19.56 -8.04
C PRO A 5 -18.61 19.17 -8.14
N THR A 6 -17.89 19.35 -7.04
CA THR A 6 -16.50 18.93 -6.88
C THR A 6 -16.31 17.52 -7.45
N LEU A 7 -15.39 17.35 -8.40
CA LEU A 7 -15.08 16.06 -9.03
C LEU A 7 -14.52 15.10 -7.97
N ALA A 8 -15.39 14.37 -7.28
CA ALA A 8 -15.01 13.27 -6.41
C ALA A 8 -14.65 12.07 -7.29
N LEU A 9 -13.36 11.82 -7.50
CA LEU A 9 -12.89 10.68 -8.28
C LEU A 9 -12.69 9.46 -7.37
N THR A 10 -13.03 8.26 -7.85
CA THR A 10 -12.64 7.03 -7.14
C THR A 10 -11.22 6.65 -7.51
N ARG A 11 -10.27 6.81 -6.58
CA ARG A 11 -8.88 6.40 -6.74
C ARG A 11 -8.70 4.95 -6.27
N ARG A 12 -8.48 4.05 -7.22
CA ARG A 12 -8.22 2.62 -6.94
C ARG A 12 -6.73 2.37 -6.83
N VAL A 13 -6.33 1.71 -5.76
CA VAL A 13 -4.94 1.28 -5.53
C VAL A 13 -4.93 -0.17 -5.08
N THR A 14 -3.94 -0.93 -5.53
CA THR A 14 -3.74 -2.32 -5.11
C THR A 14 -2.48 -2.39 -4.26
N PHE A 15 -2.61 -2.98 -3.08
CA PHE A 15 -1.51 -3.28 -2.16
C PHE A 15 -1.30 -4.78 -2.11
N ASP A 16 -0.21 -5.25 -2.70
CA ASP A 16 0.25 -6.60 -2.50
C ASP A 16 1.20 -6.64 -1.30
N ILE A 17 0.76 -7.29 -0.22
CA ILE A 17 1.55 -7.40 1.02
C ILE A 17 2.39 -8.66 0.93
N VAL A 18 3.69 -8.49 0.75
CA VAL A 18 4.63 -9.57 0.46
C VAL A 18 5.83 -9.53 1.41
N ASN A 19 6.45 -10.68 1.62
CA ASN A 19 7.77 -10.74 2.24
C ASN A 19 8.84 -10.46 1.18
N ALA A 20 9.72 -9.51 1.43
CA ALA A 20 10.84 -9.17 0.54
C ALA A 20 12.13 -8.97 1.36
N VAL A 21 13.28 -9.27 0.75
CA VAL A 21 14.59 -8.94 1.33
C VAL A 21 14.89 -7.48 1.01
N VAL A 22 15.14 -6.67 2.03
CA VAL A 22 15.47 -5.24 1.89
C VAL A 22 16.70 -4.90 2.72
N ALA A 23 17.46 -3.90 2.28
CA ALA A 23 18.69 -3.45 2.94
C ALA A 23 18.72 -1.91 3.07
N PRO A 24 17.81 -1.30 3.85
CA PRO A 24 17.72 0.16 3.96
C PRO A 24 18.95 0.80 4.62
N ASP A 25 19.70 0.03 5.42
CA ASP A 25 20.92 0.43 6.11
C ASP A 25 22.16 -0.32 5.61
N GLY A 26 22.06 -0.99 4.46
CA GLY A 26 23.13 -1.81 3.88
C GLY A 26 23.17 -3.26 4.35
N PHE A 27 22.34 -3.67 5.33
CA PHE A 27 22.25 -5.06 5.78
C PHE A 27 20.94 -5.72 5.34
N PRO A 28 20.99 -6.84 4.59
CA PRO A 28 19.80 -7.51 4.10
C PRO A 28 19.02 -8.16 5.25
N ARG A 29 17.72 -7.90 5.28
CA ARG A 29 16.78 -8.57 6.20
C ARG A 29 15.45 -8.81 5.49
N ASN A 30 14.75 -9.86 5.88
CA ASN A 30 13.36 -10.04 5.47
C ASN A 30 12.51 -8.91 6.08
N ALA A 31 11.60 -8.35 5.30
CA ALA A 31 10.61 -7.38 5.76
C ALA A 31 9.26 -7.64 5.12
N VAL A 32 8.21 -7.15 5.76
CA VAL A 32 6.88 -7.05 5.16
C VAL A 32 6.83 -5.75 4.37
N THR A 33 6.58 -5.83 3.06
CA THR A 33 6.59 -4.69 2.14
C THR A 33 5.29 -4.60 1.38
N VAL A 34 4.95 -3.37 0.96
CA VAL A 34 3.83 -3.11 0.03
C VAL A 34 4.42 -3.09 -1.37
N ASN A 35 3.90 -3.95 -2.24
CA ASN A 35 4.35 -4.09 -3.63
C ASN A 35 5.86 -4.40 -3.78
N GLY A 36 6.47 -5.05 -2.78
CA GLY A 36 7.88 -5.45 -2.82
C GLY A 36 8.89 -4.31 -2.61
N ALA A 37 8.44 -3.09 -2.29
CA ALA A 37 9.28 -1.91 -2.16
C ALA A 37 9.37 -1.39 -0.71
N TYR A 38 10.50 -0.76 -0.39
CA TYR A 38 10.73 -0.06 0.87
C TYR A 38 11.44 1.28 0.61
N PRO A 39 10.87 2.43 1.01
CA PRO A 39 9.51 2.61 1.54
C PRO A 39 8.43 2.15 0.55
N GLY A 40 7.23 1.83 1.05
CA GLY A 40 6.11 1.39 0.22
C GLY A 40 5.66 2.45 -0.79
N THR A 41 4.89 2.04 -1.80
CA THR A 41 4.39 2.93 -2.84
C THR A 41 3.53 4.07 -2.26
N MET A 42 3.82 5.31 -2.64
CA MET A 42 3.08 6.49 -2.23
C MET A 42 1.66 6.52 -2.84
N VAL A 43 0.64 6.72 -1.99
CA VAL A 43 -0.75 6.94 -2.42
C VAL A 43 -1.12 8.40 -2.24
N VAL A 44 -1.50 9.05 -3.35
CA VAL A 44 -1.93 10.45 -3.38
C VAL A 44 -3.40 10.51 -3.81
N ALA A 45 -4.19 11.30 -3.08
CA ALA A 45 -5.60 11.56 -3.37
C ALA A 45 -5.94 13.01 -2.98
N SER A 46 -6.94 13.59 -3.65
CA SER A 46 -7.41 14.95 -3.36
C SER A 46 -8.57 14.93 -2.37
N LYS A 47 -8.79 16.05 -1.67
CA LYS A 47 -9.95 16.19 -0.79
C LYS A 47 -11.24 16.02 -1.62
N GLY A 48 -12.11 15.11 -1.17
CA GLY A 48 -13.34 14.76 -1.87
C GLY A 48 -13.25 13.48 -2.71
N ASP A 49 -12.06 12.95 -2.96
CA ASP A 49 -11.89 11.67 -3.65
C ASP A 49 -12.28 10.47 -2.77
N ARG A 50 -12.79 9.42 -3.40
CA ARG A 50 -13.00 8.12 -2.75
C ARG A 50 -11.79 7.24 -2.99
N VAL A 51 -11.05 6.90 -1.94
CA VAL A 51 -9.90 5.98 -2.06
C VAL A 51 -10.38 4.55 -1.82
N GLN A 52 -10.15 3.66 -2.78
CA GLN A 52 -10.44 2.24 -2.68
C GLN A 52 -9.13 1.45 -2.77
N ILE A 53 -8.70 0.92 -1.63
CA ILE A 53 -7.46 0.13 -1.54
C ILE A 53 -7.84 -1.35 -1.51
N ARG A 54 -7.43 -2.09 -2.54
CA ARG A 54 -7.51 -3.55 -2.54
C ARG A 54 -6.23 -4.10 -1.93
N THR A 55 -6.34 -4.67 -0.74
CA THR A 55 -5.21 -5.29 -0.05
C THR A 55 -5.22 -6.81 -0.29
N ASN A 56 -4.19 -7.32 -0.96
CA ASN A 56 -3.97 -8.75 -1.12
C ASN A 56 -2.87 -9.18 -0.16
N ASN A 57 -3.24 -9.95 0.87
CA ASN A 57 -2.27 -10.53 1.78
C ASN A 57 -1.61 -11.77 1.14
N LYS A 58 -0.31 -11.67 0.85
CA LYS A 58 0.51 -12.72 0.25
C LYS A 58 1.70 -13.09 1.15
N LEU A 59 1.58 -12.89 2.47
CA LEU A 59 2.63 -13.20 3.44
C LEU A 59 2.80 -14.71 3.61
N THR A 60 4.04 -15.18 3.44
CA THR A 60 4.39 -16.60 3.50
C THR A 60 5.39 -16.92 4.60
N ASN A 61 6.20 -15.96 5.03
CA ASN A 61 7.25 -16.18 6.03
C ASN A 61 6.65 -16.49 7.42
N PRO A 62 6.89 -17.68 8.01
CA PRO A 62 6.37 -18.05 9.33
C PRO A 62 7.04 -17.31 10.49
N ASP A 63 8.25 -16.79 10.31
CA ASP A 63 9.00 -16.05 11.33
C ASP A 63 8.43 -14.64 11.56
N MET A 64 7.46 -14.24 10.74
CA MET A 64 6.78 -12.95 10.79
C MET A 64 5.27 -13.14 10.91
N ARG A 65 4.59 -12.12 11.42
CA ARG A 65 3.13 -12.14 11.50
C ARG A 65 2.54 -12.16 10.08
N ARG A 66 1.86 -13.25 9.74
CA ARG A 66 1.20 -13.43 8.43
C ARG A 66 -0.16 -12.76 8.33
N SER A 67 -0.77 -12.37 9.45
CA SER A 67 -1.99 -11.56 9.48
C SER A 67 -1.63 -10.07 9.38
N THR A 68 -2.38 -9.32 8.58
CA THR A 68 -2.17 -7.87 8.39
C THR A 68 -3.50 -7.12 8.35
N SER A 69 -3.48 -5.87 8.79
CA SER A 69 -4.58 -4.90 8.72
C SER A 69 -3.98 -3.54 8.39
N ILE A 70 -4.64 -2.80 7.49
CA ILE A 70 -4.20 -1.50 6.96
C ILE A 70 -5.39 -0.54 7.01
#